data_AF-A0A9P1ANG4-F1
#
_entry.id   AF-A0A9P1ANG4-F1
#
_cell.length_a   1.000
_cell.length_b   1.000
_cell.length_c   1.000
_cell.angle_alpha   90.00
_cell.angle_beta   90.00
_cell.angle_gamma   90.00
#
_symmetry.space_group_name_H-M   'P 1'
#
loop_
_entity.id
_entity.type
_entity.pdbx_description
1 polymer ?
#
loop_
_entity_poly.entity_id
_entity_poly.type
_entity_poly.pdbx_seq_one_letter_code
_entity_poly.pdbx_strand_id
1 'polypeptide(L)'
;MARNLSRKKIKRLKDIVEFYYKRSKRIVPLYYLIILISTMLVHLSLPECWWFSNQRYSLSSLFLVTNHLIISDSGNYFNEFLTDGSSLNAFIHLWSLSVEMQFYFLAPLVFYGLQFLENKKVVITLTTIIGCAFSTLLNPQFAFNFMLLRFWQFSAGFMALYLPRVTIRHHDDLIIVALSVIALCMIPTEINVLILRPLVTFSTAFIVASRAEERDKNKFLQCYPLVFLGNISYVVYLVHWPIIVIYTGTALRNQFFCVVTALISSILLHHLFEKHYLTRLGTRPIILLILALFTANLFLQFSVRAHTFWKPKYTKDVQDIVDRNMRLLERSWSVRDDTCIGDKLEYPNIDVLAYCHYPKGLGNVSIMMMGNSYVQNFDDPIRAHFHNNYSDYRSYAILSNLGTHSVSSASRIALEMSWNEVAKHKPDVLFIVARE
;
A
#
# COMPACT_ATOMS: atom_id res chain seq x y z
N MET A 1 -24.95 9.29 -6.16
CA MET A 1 -24.72 8.48 -7.39
C MET A 1 -25.96 7.67 -7.76
N ALA A 2 -26.37 6.74 -6.90
CA ALA A 2 -27.52 5.85 -7.13
C ALA A 2 -28.83 6.60 -7.46
N ARG A 3 -29.09 7.75 -6.83
CA ARG A 3 -30.27 8.59 -7.10
C ARG A 3 -30.36 9.17 -8.52
N ASN A 4 -29.22 9.42 -9.18
CA ASN A 4 -29.20 9.93 -10.56
C ASN A 4 -29.41 8.79 -11.58
N LEU A 5 -28.85 7.61 -11.29
CA LEU A 5 -28.99 6.41 -12.12
C LEU A 5 -30.33 5.71 -11.95
N SER A 6 -30.95 5.79 -10.76
CA SER A 6 -32.30 5.27 -10.54
C SER A 6 -33.37 6.12 -11.22
N ARG A 7 -33.14 7.43 -11.36
CA ARG A 7 -34.07 8.38 -12.01
C ARG A 7 -33.93 8.41 -13.53
N LYS A 8 -32.70 8.34 -14.06
CA LYS A 8 -32.46 8.21 -15.51
C LYS A 8 -32.24 6.73 -15.85
N LYS A 9 -33.26 6.05 -16.40
CA LYS A 9 -33.09 4.69 -16.94
C LYS A 9 -31.92 4.69 -17.94
N ILE A 10 -30.96 3.79 -17.77
CA ILE A 10 -29.88 3.58 -18.73
C ILE A 10 -30.51 2.93 -19.96
N LYS A 11 -30.63 3.68 -21.06
CA LYS A 11 -31.27 3.19 -22.29
C LYS A 11 -30.29 3.11 -23.45
N ARG A 12 -29.24 3.94 -23.45
CA ARG A 12 -28.29 4.06 -24.58
C ARG A 12 -26.85 4.03 -24.06
N LEU A 13 -25.92 3.64 -24.93
CA LEU A 13 -24.48 3.69 -24.66
C LEU A 13 -24.02 5.09 -24.20
N LYS A 14 -24.66 6.15 -24.72
CA LYS A 14 -24.41 7.54 -24.32
C LYS A 14 -24.59 7.78 -22.81
N ASP A 15 -25.55 7.11 -22.18
CA ASP A 15 -25.81 7.26 -20.74
C ASP A 15 -24.65 6.68 -19.91
N ILE A 16 -24.07 5.57 -20.38
CA ILE A 16 -22.90 4.91 -19.77
C ILE A 16 -21.66 5.80 -19.93
N VAL A 17 -21.42 6.33 -21.13
CA VAL A 17 -20.29 7.25 -21.39
C VAL A 17 -20.43 8.53 -20.56
N GLU A 18 -21.63 9.11 -20.44
CA GLU A 18 -21.87 10.28 -19.60
C GLU A 18 -21.63 9.98 -18.11
N PHE A 19 -22.00 8.76 -17.66
CA PHE A 19 -21.71 8.32 -16.30
C PHE A 19 -20.20 8.27 -16.03
N TYR A 20 -19.43 7.57 -16.87
CA TYR A 20 -17.98 7.48 -16.70
C TYR A 20 -17.32 8.85 -16.80
N TYR A 21 -17.70 9.67 -17.78
CA TYR A 21 -17.15 11.02 -17.95
C TYR A 21 -17.32 11.88 -16.69
N LYS A 22 -18.51 11.90 -16.08
CA LYS A 22 -18.76 12.68 -14.86
C LYS A 22 -17.93 12.21 -13.67
N ARG A 23 -17.63 10.92 -13.58
CA ARG A 23 -16.82 10.32 -12.50
C ARG A 23 -15.34 10.57 -12.74
N SER A 24 -14.86 10.27 -13.93
CA SER A 24 -13.47 10.52 -14.34
C SER A 24 -13.13 12.00 -14.21
N LYS A 25 -14.02 12.90 -14.66
CA LYS A 25 -13.85 14.35 -14.49
C LYS A 25 -13.65 14.73 -13.02
N ARG A 26 -14.35 14.12 -12.07
CA ARG A 26 -14.27 14.47 -10.65
C ARG A 26 -13.06 13.87 -9.92
N ILE A 27 -12.68 12.64 -10.25
CA ILE A 27 -11.75 11.85 -9.44
C ILE A 27 -10.35 11.88 -10.05
N VAL A 28 -10.22 11.54 -11.32
CA VAL A 28 -8.93 11.18 -11.93
C VAL A 28 -7.91 12.34 -11.99
N PRO A 29 -8.28 13.59 -12.35
CA PRO A 29 -7.30 14.68 -12.43
C PRO A 29 -6.60 14.96 -11.09
N LEU A 30 -7.36 15.08 -10.01
CA LEU A 30 -6.79 15.36 -8.69
C LEU A 30 -6.01 14.15 -8.16
N TYR A 31 -6.52 12.94 -8.39
CA TYR A 31 -5.83 11.71 -8.03
C TYR A 31 -4.41 11.63 -8.64
N TYR A 32 -4.27 11.86 -9.95
CA TYR A 32 -2.97 11.82 -10.61
C TYR A 32 -2.05 12.99 -10.23
N LEU A 33 -2.61 14.16 -9.94
CA LEU A 33 -1.83 15.27 -9.39
C LEU A 33 -1.23 14.91 -8.03
N ILE A 34 -2.01 14.29 -7.15
CA ILE A 34 -1.54 13.90 -5.83
C ILE A 34 -0.49 12.80 -5.93
N ILE A 35 -0.65 11.82 -6.82
CA ILE A 35 0.40 10.81 -7.04
C ILE A 35 1.70 11.48 -7.48
N LEU A 36 1.63 12.44 -8.42
CA LEU A 36 2.79 13.16 -8.92
C LEU A 36 3.52 13.90 -7.79
N ILE A 37 2.79 14.70 -7.01
CA ILE A 37 3.33 15.46 -5.89
C ILE A 37 3.89 14.51 -4.82
N SER A 38 3.17 13.44 -4.49
CA SER A 38 3.60 12.47 -3.46
C SER A 38 4.87 11.74 -3.88
N THR A 39 5.02 11.39 -5.16
CA THR A 39 6.25 10.75 -5.66
C THR A 39 7.44 11.71 -5.57
N MET A 40 7.26 12.98 -5.91
CA MET A 40 8.30 14.00 -5.73
C MET A 40 8.67 14.18 -4.25
N LEU A 41 7.67 14.26 -3.36
CA LEU A 41 7.92 14.42 -1.91
C LEU A 41 8.61 13.21 -1.30
N VAL A 42 8.22 11.99 -1.69
CA VAL A 42 8.89 10.76 -1.23
C VAL A 42 10.35 10.78 -1.64
N HIS A 43 10.65 11.13 -2.89
CA HIS A 43 12.03 11.17 -3.36
C HIS A 43 12.88 12.23 -2.66
N LEU A 44 12.31 13.43 -2.45
CA LEU A 44 13.06 14.57 -1.92
C LEU A 44 13.20 14.54 -0.39
N SER A 45 12.24 13.95 0.31
CA SER A 45 12.15 14.05 1.78
C SER A 45 12.41 12.72 2.50
N LEU A 46 12.21 11.57 1.86
CA LEU A 46 12.43 10.27 2.50
C LEU A 46 13.78 9.64 2.07
N PRO A 47 14.42 8.87 2.96
CA PRO A 47 15.62 8.10 2.61
C PRO A 47 15.41 7.13 1.44
N GLU A 48 16.48 6.91 0.67
CA GLU A 48 16.52 6.06 -0.52
C GLU A 48 16.02 4.62 -0.28
N CYS A 49 16.19 4.07 0.93
CA CYS A 49 15.71 2.74 1.29
C CYS A 49 14.18 2.59 1.18
N TRP A 50 13.41 3.68 1.33
CA TRP A 50 11.96 3.67 1.19
C TRP A 50 11.48 3.78 -0.25
N TRP A 51 12.36 4.14 -1.18
CA TRP A 51 11.98 4.43 -2.56
C TRP A 51 11.36 3.22 -3.25
N PHE A 52 11.99 2.05 -3.17
CA PHE A 52 11.53 0.88 -3.94
C PHE A 52 10.09 0.49 -3.61
N SER A 53 9.74 0.46 -2.31
CA SER A 53 8.37 0.18 -1.85
C SER A 53 7.40 1.26 -2.34
N ASN A 54 7.72 2.53 -2.13
CA ASN A 54 6.87 3.64 -2.56
C ASN A 54 6.70 3.70 -4.08
N GLN A 55 7.74 3.44 -4.85
CA GLN A 55 7.71 3.40 -6.31
C GLN A 55 6.76 2.31 -6.80
N ARG A 56 6.84 1.11 -6.23
CA ARG A 56 5.97 -0.01 -6.59
C ARG A 56 4.50 0.33 -6.34
N TYR A 57 4.18 0.89 -5.17
CA TYR A 57 2.81 1.30 -4.82
C TYR A 57 2.32 2.51 -5.63
N SER A 58 3.21 3.47 -5.93
CA SER A 58 2.91 4.59 -6.82
C SER A 58 2.53 4.11 -8.22
N LEU A 59 3.30 3.16 -8.78
CA LEU A 59 3.01 2.57 -10.08
C LEU A 59 1.68 1.81 -10.08
N SER A 60 1.43 0.98 -9.06
CA SER A 60 0.12 0.32 -8.90
C SER A 60 -1.03 1.30 -8.72
N SER A 61 -0.78 2.48 -8.14
CA SER A 61 -1.77 3.54 -7.99
C SER A 61 -2.12 4.17 -9.34
N LEU A 62 -1.14 4.39 -10.20
CA LEU A 62 -1.38 4.92 -11.56
C LEU A 62 -2.35 4.06 -12.37
N PHE A 63 -2.26 2.73 -12.18
CA PHE A 63 -3.14 1.76 -12.82
C PHE A 63 -4.39 1.40 -12.00
N LEU A 64 -4.63 2.05 -10.85
CA LEU A 64 -5.80 1.80 -9.98
C LEU A 64 -5.92 0.34 -9.50
N VAL A 65 -4.79 -0.29 -9.18
CA VAL A 65 -4.70 -1.70 -8.73
C VAL A 65 -3.92 -1.87 -7.42
N THR A 66 -3.74 -0.80 -6.65
CA THR A 66 -3.04 -0.88 -5.33
C THR A 66 -3.65 -1.89 -4.37
N ASN A 67 -4.96 -2.10 -4.43
CA ASN A 67 -5.62 -3.09 -3.58
C ASN A 67 -5.15 -4.53 -3.88
N HIS A 68 -4.81 -4.84 -5.14
CA HIS A 68 -4.25 -6.14 -5.51
C HIS A 68 -2.81 -6.29 -5.02
N LEU A 69 -2.02 -5.21 -5.09
CA LEU A 69 -0.65 -5.22 -4.56
C LEU A 69 -0.64 -5.47 -3.04
N ILE A 70 -1.57 -4.84 -2.30
CA ILE A 70 -1.71 -5.10 -0.86
C ILE A 70 -2.10 -6.56 -0.59
N ILE A 71 -2.96 -7.16 -1.41
CA ILE A 71 -3.33 -8.57 -1.27
C ILE A 71 -2.12 -9.47 -1.55
N SER A 72 -1.35 -9.21 -2.61
CA SER A 72 -0.18 -10.03 -2.96
C SER A 72 0.94 -9.91 -1.95
N ASP A 73 1.12 -8.73 -1.35
CA ASP A 73 2.10 -8.49 -0.30
C ASP A 73 1.67 -9.11 1.04
N SER A 74 0.53 -9.83 1.09
CA SER A 74 -0.11 -10.33 2.32
C SER A 74 -0.26 -9.23 3.38
N GLY A 75 -0.44 -7.98 2.92
CA GLY A 75 0.03 -6.78 3.61
C GLY A 75 -0.83 -6.37 4.80
N ASN A 76 -0.23 -6.47 5.98
CA ASN A 76 -0.71 -6.01 7.27
C ASN A 76 -1.01 -4.49 7.27
N TYR A 77 -1.98 -3.99 6.52
CA TYR A 77 -2.31 -2.56 6.44
C TYR A 77 -2.39 -1.88 7.81
N PHE A 78 -2.95 -2.59 8.81
CA PHE A 78 -3.01 -2.12 10.19
C PHE A 78 -1.68 -2.28 10.95
N ASN A 79 -0.88 -3.32 10.68
CA ASN A 79 0.45 -3.39 11.31
C ASN A 79 1.40 -2.38 10.67
N GLU A 80 1.41 -2.17 9.35
CA GLU A 80 2.19 -1.08 8.72
C GLU A 80 1.81 0.31 9.26
N PHE A 81 0.55 0.49 9.66
CA PHE A 81 0.08 1.69 10.36
C PHE A 81 0.53 1.75 11.84
N LEU A 82 0.62 0.61 12.54
CA LEU A 82 0.90 0.51 13.99
C LEU A 82 2.37 0.18 14.34
N THR A 83 3.16 -0.38 13.42
CA THR A 83 4.57 -0.71 13.63
C THR A 83 5.43 0.47 13.21
N ASP A 84 5.95 1.16 14.22
CA ASP A 84 6.93 2.25 14.20
C ASP A 84 8.01 2.13 13.10
N GLY A 85 7.74 2.68 11.91
CA GLY A 85 8.77 3.07 10.96
C GLY A 85 9.35 1.96 10.06
N SER A 86 8.82 0.73 10.07
CA SER A 86 9.34 -0.38 9.25
C SER A 86 8.76 -0.47 7.82
N SER A 87 7.73 0.31 7.51
CA SER A 87 7.00 0.27 6.22
C SER A 87 6.39 1.62 5.83
N LEU A 88 7.18 2.71 5.85
CA LEU A 88 6.69 4.02 5.43
C LEU A 88 6.30 4.04 3.93
N ASN A 89 5.00 4.12 3.64
CA ASN A 89 4.48 4.15 2.27
C ASN A 89 3.42 5.24 2.07
N ALA A 90 3.71 6.23 1.22
CA ALA A 90 2.85 7.38 0.95
C ALA A 90 1.63 7.08 0.06
N PHE A 91 1.57 5.89 -0.55
CA PHE A 91 0.53 5.53 -1.53
C PHE A 91 -0.39 4.42 -1.05
N ILE A 92 -0.10 3.83 0.11
CA ILE A 92 -0.84 2.66 0.60
C ILE A 92 -2.34 2.96 0.74
N HIS A 93 -2.72 4.13 1.28
CA HIS A 93 -4.12 4.51 1.49
C HIS A 93 -4.97 4.53 0.21
N LEU A 94 -4.35 4.64 -0.98
CA LEU A 94 -5.04 4.71 -2.27
C LEU A 94 -5.73 3.40 -2.67
N TRP A 95 -5.54 2.30 -1.92
CA TRP A 95 -6.21 1.02 -2.18
C TRP A 95 -7.74 1.12 -2.17
N SER A 96 -8.33 1.90 -1.26
CA SER A 96 -9.79 2.01 -1.18
C SER A 96 -10.36 2.75 -2.39
N LEU A 97 -9.60 3.70 -2.95
CA LEU A 97 -9.98 4.40 -4.16
C LEU A 97 -9.85 3.50 -5.41
N SER A 98 -8.85 2.62 -5.46
CA SER A 98 -8.73 1.58 -6.50
C SER A 98 -9.97 0.66 -6.51
N VAL A 99 -10.39 0.19 -5.33
CA VAL A 99 -11.64 -0.60 -5.16
C VAL A 99 -12.87 0.18 -5.60
N GLU A 100 -12.97 1.46 -5.23
CA GLU A 100 -14.09 2.33 -5.64
C GLU A 100 -14.14 2.52 -7.16
N MET A 101 -12.99 2.69 -7.83
CA MET A 101 -12.91 2.80 -9.29
C MET A 101 -13.29 1.51 -10.00
N GLN A 102 -12.89 0.35 -9.47
CA GLN A 102 -13.33 -0.97 -9.97
C GLN A 102 -14.85 -1.14 -9.83
N PHE A 103 -15.41 -0.73 -8.70
CA PHE A 103 -16.87 -0.71 -8.52
C PHE A 103 -17.55 0.24 -9.52
N TYR A 104 -17.00 1.44 -9.75
CA TYR A 104 -17.55 2.37 -10.74
C TYR A 104 -17.53 1.83 -12.14
N PHE A 105 -16.49 1.07 -12.52
CA PHE A 105 -16.45 0.36 -13.78
C PHE A 105 -17.64 -0.61 -13.91
N LEU A 106 -17.97 -1.37 -12.88
CA LEU A 106 -19.10 -2.32 -12.87
C LEU A 106 -20.47 -1.69 -12.65
N ALA A 107 -20.54 -0.48 -12.06
CA ALA A 107 -21.79 0.12 -11.60
C ALA A 107 -22.86 0.25 -12.71
N PRO A 108 -22.57 0.72 -13.94
CA PRO A 108 -23.57 0.79 -15.01
C PRO A 108 -24.23 -0.55 -15.33
N LEU A 109 -23.46 -1.65 -15.29
CA LEU A 109 -23.98 -3.00 -15.51
C LEU A 109 -24.91 -3.43 -14.37
N VAL A 110 -24.52 -3.15 -13.13
CA VAL A 110 -25.38 -3.39 -11.95
C VAL A 110 -26.70 -2.63 -12.08
N PHE A 111 -26.64 -1.33 -12.38
CA PHE A 111 -27.86 -0.52 -12.54
C PHE A 111 -28.69 -0.88 -13.77
N TYR A 112 -28.07 -1.39 -14.83
CA TYR A 112 -28.78 -1.93 -15.98
C TYR A 112 -29.53 -3.22 -15.59
N GLY A 113 -28.87 -4.18 -14.94
CA GLY A 113 -29.50 -5.41 -14.43
C GLY A 113 -30.65 -5.15 -13.46
N LEU A 114 -30.47 -4.19 -12.53
CA LEU A 114 -31.52 -3.75 -11.60
C LEU A 114 -32.78 -3.19 -12.29
N GLN A 115 -32.74 -2.82 -13.58
CA GLN A 115 -33.93 -2.32 -14.29
C GLN A 115 -34.92 -3.42 -14.63
N PHE A 116 -34.46 -4.66 -14.80
CA PHE A 116 -35.28 -5.81 -15.19
C PHE A 116 -35.86 -6.58 -13.99
N LEU A 117 -35.42 -6.26 -12.78
CA LEU A 117 -35.90 -6.90 -11.57
C LEU A 117 -37.17 -6.20 -11.07
N GLU A 118 -38.21 -6.97 -10.80
CA GLU A 118 -39.46 -6.48 -10.21
C GLU A 118 -39.24 -6.07 -8.74
N ASN A 119 -38.65 -6.97 -7.95
CA ASN A 119 -38.43 -6.80 -6.50
C ASN A 119 -37.01 -6.34 -6.16
N LYS A 120 -36.60 -5.18 -6.69
CA LYS A 120 -35.25 -4.60 -6.51
C LYS A 120 -34.83 -4.49 -5.04
N LYS A 121 -35.78 -4.17 -4.15
CA LYS A 121 -35.54 -4.05 -2.70
C LYS A 121 -35.08 -5.37 -2.11
N VAL A 122 -35.77 -6.46 -2.44
CA VAL A 122 -35.45 -7.82 -1.94
C VAL A 122 -34.06 -8.23 -2.40
N VAL A 123 -33.75 -8.03 -3.68
CA VAL A 123 -32.43 -8.38 -4.24
C VAL A 123 -31.32 -7.59 -3.57
N ILE A 124 -31.46 -6.27 -3.42
CA ILE A 124 -30.45 -5.43 -2.76
C ILE A 124 -30.26 -5.85 -1.29
N THR A 125 -31.34 -6.10 -0.56
CA THR A 125 -31.26 -6.55 0.84
C THR A 125 -30.57 -7.90 0.95
N LEU A 126 -30.95 -8.88 0.12
CA LEU A 126 -30.32 -10.20 0.09
C LEU A 126 -28.83 -10.11 -0.27
N THR A 127 -28.47 -9.34 -1.30
CA THR A 127 -27.06 -9.14 -1.67
C THR A 127 -26.25 -8.52 -0.53
N THR A 128 -26.86 -7.59 0.23
CA THR A 128 -26.21 -6.95 1.38
C THR A 128 -25.99 -7.96 2.52
N ILE A 129 -27.01 -8.74 2.88
CA ILE A 129 -26.94 -9.72 3.98
C ILE A 129 -25.99 -10.87 3.62
N ILE A 130 -26.15 -11.48 2.44
CA ILE A 130 -25.32 -12.59 1.98
C ILE A 130 -23.87 -12.14 1.83
N GLY A 131 -23.63 -10.97 1.23
CA GLY A 131 -22.28 -10.46 1.07
C GLY A 131 -21.62 -10.10 2.40
N CYS A 132 -22.37 -9.57 3.37
CA CYS A 132 -21.88 -9.32 4.73
C CYS A 132 -21.48 -10.64 5.41
N ALA A 133 -22.36 -11.65 5.39
CA ALA A 133 -22.08 -12.97 5.95
C ALA A 133 -20.86 -13.62 5.28
N PHE A 134 -20.80 -13.63 3.95
CA PHE A 134 -19.68 -14.22 3.22
C PHE A 134 -18.34 -13.50 3.50
N SER A 135 -18.38 -12.17 3.70
CA SER A 135 -17.18 -11.41 4.08
C SER A 135 -16.62 -11.79 5.45
N THR A 136 -17.45 -12.34 6.35
CA THR A 136 -17.03 -12.82 7.67
C THR A 136 -16.50 -14.26 7.67
N LEU A 137 -16.79 -15.04 6.62
CA LEU A 137 -16.35 -16.43 6.48
C LEU A 137 -14.95 -16.57 5.89
N LEU A 138 -14.45 -15.51 5.24
CA LEU A 138 -13.15 -15.48 4.60
C LEU A 138 -12.13 -14.71 5.44
N ASN A 139 -10.86 -14.81 5.05
CA ASN A 139 -9.79 -14.05 5.68
C ASN A 139 -10.17 -12.54 5.76
N PRO A 140 -10.22 -11.93 6.96
CA PRO A 140 -10.72 -10.56 7.14
C PRO A 140 -9.96 -9.49 6.37
N GLN A 141 -8.68 -9.73 6.06
CA GLN A 141 -7.80 -8.81 5.35
C GLN A 141 -8.00 -8.92 3.84
N PHE A 142 -8.08 -10.14 3.31
CA PHE A 142 -8.45 -10.39 1.92
C PHE A 142 -9.85 -9.84 1.61
N ALA A 143 -10.84 -10.17 2.45
CA ALA A 143 -12.23 -9.72 2.27
C ALA A 143 -12.38 -8.20 2.28
N PHE A 144 -11.48 -7.49 2.96
CA PHE A 144 -11.48 -6.04 3.02
C PHE A 144 -10.91 -5.38 1.77
N ASN A 145 -9.81 -5.92 1.25
CA ASN A 145 -9.09 -5.33 0.12
C ASN A 145 -9.65 -5.79 -1.24
N PHE A 146 -10.41 -6.89 -1.27
CA PHE A 146 -11.00 -7.41 -2.50
C PHE A 146 -12.39 -6.81 -2.78
N MET A 147 -12.55 -6.22 -3.97
CA MET A 147 -13.73 -5.44 -4.34
C MET A 147 -15.06 -6.23 -4.25
N LEU A 148 -15.10 -7.48 -4.73
CA LEU A 148 -16.34 -8.26 -4.75
C LEU A 148 -16.84 -8.60 -3.33
N LEU A 149 -15.92 -8.92 -2.42
CA LEU A 149 -16.25 -9.20 -1.02
C LEU A 149 -16.63 -7.93 -0.24
N ARG A 150 -16.25 -6.77 -0.75
CA ARG A 150 -16.64 -5.46 -0.22
C ARG A 150 -17.96 -4.94 -0.81
N PHE A 151 -18.49 -5.59 -1.85
CA PHE A 151 -19.66 -5.12 -2.59
C PHE A 151 -20.90 -4.89 -1.70
N TRP A 152 -21.05 -5.66 -0.62
CA TRP A 152 -22.15 -5.49 0.33
C TRP A 152 -22.17 -4.11 1.00
N GLN A 153 -21.02 -3.45 1.20
CA GLN A 153 -20.98 -2.11 1.76
C GLN A 153 -21.57 -1.07 0.80
N PHE A 154 -21.26 -1.20 -0.50
CA PHE A 154 -21.88 -0.37 -1.54
C PHE A 154 -23.38 -0.67 -1.66
N SER A 155 -23.76 -1.94 -1.55
CA SER A 155 -25.16 -2.39 -1.57
C SER A 155 -25.96 -1.85 -0.37
N ALA A 156 -25.38 -1.77 0.84
CA ALA A 156 -26.01 -1.13 1.99
C ALA A 156 -26.33 0.35 1.73
N GLY A 157 -25.45 1.06 1.00
CA GLY A 157 -25.73 2.42 0.54
C GLY A 157 -26.87 2.50 -0.48
N PHE A 158 -27.07 1.47 -1.31
CA PHE A 158 -28.23 1.38 -2.21
C PHE A 158 -29.52 1.04 -1.46
N MET A 159 -29.43 0.20 -0.43
CA MET A 159 -30.54 -0.12 0.45
C MET A 159 -31.17 1.15 1.02
N ALA A 160 -30.34 2.11 1.46
CA ALA A 160 -30.79 3.42 1.95
C ALA A 160 -31.55 4.27 0.90
N LEU A 161 -31.37 4.02 -0.40
CA LEU A 161 -32.09 4.72 -1.47
C LEU A 161 -33.45 4.08 -1.80
N TYR A 162 -33.53 2.75 -1.78
CA TYR A 162 -34.69 2.00 -2.26
C TYR A 162 -35.65 1.58 -1.15
N LEU A 163 -35.18 1.47 0.09
CA LEU A 163 -36.05 1.24 1.23
C LEU A 163 -36.89 2.49 1.56
N PRO A 164 -38.04 2.32 2.23
CA PRO A 164 -38.80 3.45 2.77
C PRO A 164 -37.89 4.30 3.66
N ARG A 165 -38.01 5.63 3.56
CA ARG A 165 -37.30 6.51 4.48
C ARG A 165 -37.85 6.33 5.88
N VAL A 166 -36.94 6.24 6.85
CA VAL A 166 -37.29 6.21 8.26
C VAL A 166 -37.51 7.64 8.74
N THR A 167 -38.71 7.94 9.21
CA THR A 167 -39.02 9.21 9.88
C THR A 167 -38.64 9.08 11.34
N ILE A 168 -37.74 9.95 11.80
CA ILE A 168 -37.30 9.97 13.20
C ILE A 168 -37.93 11.16 13.90
N ARG A 169 -38.45 10.91 15.10
CA ARG A 169 -39.21 11.86 15.91
C ARG A 169 -38.34 12.95 16.54
N HIS A 170 -37.10 12.61 16.94
CA HIS A 170 -36.15 13.53 17.55
C HIS A 170 -34.82 13.57 16.78
N HIS A 171 -34.28 14.76 16.49
CA HIS A 171 -33.01 14.89 15.76
C HIS A 171 -31.80 14.51 16.58
N ASP A 172 -31.89 14.66 17.89
CA ASP A 172 -30.82 14.30 18.81
C ASP A 172 -30.48 12.82 18.70
N ASP A 173 -31.46 11.94 18.42
CA ASP A 173 -31.23 10.50 18.21
C ASP A 173 -30.23 10.23 17.07
N LEU A 174 -30.31 10.97 15.96
CA LEU A 174 -29.39 10.83 14.83
C LEU A 174 -27.98 11.32 15.17
N ILE A 175 -27.89 12.42 15.90
CA ILE A 175 -26.62 12.99 16.34
C ILE A 175 -25.96 12.04 17.34
N ILE A 176 -26.73 11.52 18.29
CA ILE A 176 -26.27 10.53 19.27
C ILE A 176 -25.76 9.29 18.54
N VAL A 177 -26.52 8.71 17.61
CA VAL A 177 -26.05 7.55 16.83
C VAL A 177 -24.73 7.86 16.10
N ALA A 178 -24.63 9.01 15.43
CA ALA A 178 -23.41 9.41 14.74
C ALA A 178 -22.22 9.57 15.70
N LEU A 179 -22.42 10.29 16.81
CA LEU A 179 -21.39 10.52 17.83
C LEU A 179 -21.00 9.23 18.55
N SER A 180 -21.93 8.34 18.85
CA SER A 180 -21.65 7.04 19.46
C SER A 180 -20.81 6.16 18.55
N VAL A 181 -21.09 6.13 17.25
CA VAL A 181 -20.27 5.39 16.28
C VAL A 181 -18.88 5.99 16.16
N ILE A 182 -18.75 7.33 16.11
CA ILE A 182 -17.44 8.00 16.09
C ILE A 182 -16.67 7.71 17.37
N ALA A 183 -17.32 7.85 18.53
CA ALA A 183 -16.71 7.57 19.84
C ALA A 183 -16.20 6.13 19.90
N LEU A 184 -16.99 5.16 19.42
CA LEU A 184 -16.59 3.75 19.34
C LEU A 184 -15.33 3.56 18.48
N CYS A 185 -15.22 4.28 17.36
CA CYS A 185 -14.02 4.24 16.51
C CYS A 185 -12.79 4.91 17.13
N MET A 186 -12.96 5.76 18.14
CA MET A 186 -11.88 6.46 18.84
C MET A 186 -11.43 5.75 20.12
N ILE A 187 -12.11 4.67 20.53
CA ILE A 187 -11.68 3.90 21.69
C ILE A 187 -10.36 3.20 21.35
N PRO A 188 -9.31 3.35 22.17
CA PRO A 188 -7.99 2.75 21.91
C PRO A 188 -7.97 1.23 22.12
N THR A 189 -9.11 0.59 22.35
CA THR A 189 -9.22 -0.85 22.50
C THR A 189 -9.40 -1.52 21.15
N GLU A 190 -8.80 -2.70 20.98
CA GLU A 190 -8.93 -3.51 19.77
C GLU A 190 -10.34 -4.12 19.69
N ILE A 191 -11.29 -3.34 19.17
CA ILE A 191 -12.61 -3.87 18.82
C ILE A 191 -12.46 -4.76 17.59
N ASN A 192 -13.02 -5.98 17.67
CA ASN A 192 -12.97 -6.91 16.56
C ASN A 192 -13.52 -6.27 15.28
N VAL A 193 -12.66 -6.19 14.27
CA VAL A 193 -12.93 -5.53 12.99
C VAL A 193 -14.13 -6.15 12.26
N LEU A 194 -14.42 -7.44 12.49
CA LEU A 194 -15.59 -8.13 11.93
C LEU A 194 -16.91 -7.63 12.49
N ILE A 195 -16.92 -7.07 13.70
CA ILE A 195 -18.10 -6.46 14.33
C ILE A 195 -18.18 -4.98 13.95
N LEU A 196 -17.04 -4.28 14.00
CA LEU A 196 -16.98 -2.84 13.77
C LEU A 196 -17.39 -2.48 12.33
N ARG A 197 -16.98 -3.29 11.32
CA ARG A 197 -17.28 -3.03 9.90
C ARG A 197 -18.78 -3.03 9.58
N PRO A 198 -19.57 -4.09 9.89
CA PRO A 198 -21.02 -4.07 9.75
C PRO A 198 -21.66 -2.92 10.51
N LEU A 199 -21.28 -2.71 11.77
CA LEU A 199 -21.86 -1.67 12.62
C LEU A 199 -21.72 -0.29 11.97
N VAL A 200 -20.51 0.11 11.59
CA VAL A 200 -20.27 1.42 10.93
C VAL A 200 -21.01 1.52 9.61
N THR A 201 -21.01 0.45 8.80
CA THR A 201 -21.65 0.44 7.47
C THR A 201 -23.17 0.61 7.57
N PHE A 202 -23.82 -0.16 8.46
CA PHE A 202 -25.27 -0.10 8.64
C PHE A 202 -25.71 1.18 9.35
N SER A 203 -24.96 1.66 10.34
CA SER A 203 -25.22 2.96 10.97
C SER A 203 -25.14 4.11 9.97
N THR A 204 -24.14 4.09 9.08
CA THR A 204 -24.03 5.08 7.99
C THR A 204 -25.20 4.99 7.02
N ALA A 205 -25.58 3.77 6.60
CA ALA A 205 -26.74 3.58 5.73
C ALA A 205 -28.05 4.05 6.39
N PHE A 206 -28.21 3.82 7.70
CA PHE A 206 -29.36 4.26 8.48
C PHE A 206 -29.43 5.80 8.57
N ILE A 207 -28.31 6.47 8.86
CA ILE A 207 -28.25 7.95 8.89
C ILE A 207 -28.62 8.52 7.51
N VAL A 208 -28.15 7.91 6.42
CA VAL A 208 -28.47 8.34 5.05
C VAL A 208 -29.94 8.08 4.67
N ALA A 209 -30.54 6.99 5.15
CA ALA A 209 -31.94 6.64 4.90
C ALA A 209 -32.93 7.49 5.72
N SER A 210 -32.46 8.06 6.82
CA SER A 210 -33.29 8.80 7.77
C SER A 210 -33.66 10.19 7.27
N ARG A 211 -34.89 10.63 7.54
CA ARG A 211 -35.35 11.99 7.28
C ARG A 211 -35.95 12.59 8.55
N ALA A 212 -35.50 13.81 8.84
CA ALA A 212 -36.08 14.68 9.84
C ALA A 212 -37.50 15.13 9.44
N GLU A 213 -38.46 15.12 10.37
CA GLU A 213 -39.77 15.75 10.15
C GLU A 213 -39.61 17.25 9.85
N GLU A 214 -40.49 17.79 8.98
CA GLU A 214 -40.32 19.11 8.36
C GLU A 214 -40.26 20.30 9.34
N ARG A 215 -40.73 20.10 10.57
CA ARG A 215 -40.77 21.15 11.58
C ARG A 215 -39.42 21.47 12.19
N ASP A 216 -38.44 20.59 12.00
CA ASP A 216 -37.22 20.62 12.78
C ASP A 216 -36.05 20.29 11.81
N LYS A 217 -35.67 21.29 11.03
CA LYS A 217 -34.53 21.16 10.11
C LYS A 217 -33.30 20.87 10.96
N ASN A 218 -32.68 19.72 10.73
CA ASN A 218 -31.50 19.24 11.43
C ASN A 218 -30.30 20.23 11.28
N LYS A 219 -30.30 21.33 12.04
CA LYS A 219 -29.39 22.49 11.87
C LYS A 219 -27.93 22.12 12.10
N PHE A 220 -27.68 21.14 12.99
CA PHE A 220 -26.32 20.71 13.33
C PHE A 220 -25.65 19.95 12.18
N LEU A 221 -26.28 18.90 11.65
CA LEU A 221 -25.75 18.15 10.50
C LEU A 221 -25.72 18.97 9.20
N GLN A 222 -26.46 20.08 9.15
CA GLN A 222 -26.48 21.02 8.03
C GLN A 222 -25.63 22.28 8.29
N CYS A 223 -24.88 22.32 9.40
CA CYS A 223 -24.08 23.51 9.69
C CYS A 223 -22.97 23.68 8.65
N TYR A 224 -22.64 24.93 8.34
CA TYR A 224 -21.72 25.26 7.27
C TYR A 224 -20.36 24.55 7.38
N PRO A 225 -19.70 24.48 8.57
CA PRO A 225 -18.41 23.77 8.70
C PRO A 225 -18.46 22.29 8.35
N LEU A 226 -19.48 21.54 8.82
CA LEU A 226 -19.62 20.12 8.53
C LEU A 226 -19.89 19.88 7.03
N VAL A 227 -20.75 20.69 6.42
CA VAL A 227 -21.03 20.62 4.98
C VAL A 227 -19.78 20.96 4.17
N PHE A 228 -19.03 21.97 4.59
CA PHE A 228 -17.76 22.34 3.96
C PHE A 228 -16.75 21.19 4.04
N LEU A 229 -16.57 20.58 5.22
CA LEU A 229 -15.70 19.42 5.40
C LEU A 229 -16.13 18.25 4.50
N GLY A 230 -17.43 18.00 4.40
CA GLY A 230 -18.00 17.00 3.49
C GLY A 230 -17.69 17.31 2.02
N ASN A 231 -17.73 18.58 1.60
CA ASN A 231 -17.42 18.99 0.23
C ASN A 231 -15.95 18.79 -0.13
N ILE A 232 -15.02 19.02 0.81
CA ILE A 232 -13.58 18.85 0.60
C ILE A 232 -13.05 17.46 0.96
N SER A 233 -13.90 16.59 1.52
CA SER A 233 -13.52 15.28 2.08
C SER A 233 -12.68 14.42 1.13
N TYR A 234 -12.96 14.49 -0.18
CA TYR A 234 -12.20 13.79 -1.20
C TYR A 234 -10.75 14.29 -1.30
N VAL A 235 -10.54 15.62 -1.28
CA VAL A 235 -9.19 16.22 -1.31
C VAL A 235 -8.43 15.89 -0.03
N VAL A 236 -9.11 16.02 1.12
CA VAL A 236 -8.54 15.68 2.42
C VAL A 236 -8.08 14.23 2.45
N TYR A 237 -8.91 13.29 1.97
CA TYR A 237 -8.56 11.88 1.87
C TYR A 237 -7.31 11.64 1.01
N LEU A 238 -7.14 12.35 -0.10
CA LEU A 238 -5.93 12.17 -0.92
C LEU A 238 -4.67 12.75 -0.26
N VAL A 239 -4.79 13.92 0.37
CA VAL A 239 -3.66 14.76 0.82
C VAL A 239 -3.15 14.39 2.22
N HIS A 240 -4.03 13.97 3.14
CA HIS A 240 -3.64 13.77 4.53
C HIS A 240 -2.55 12.70 4.70
N TRP A 241 -2.66 11.59 3.98
CA TRP A 241 -1.78 10.45 4.21
C TRP A 241 -0.33 10.67 3.74
N PRO A 242 -0.06 11.16 2.51
CA PRO A 242 1.30 11.52 2.13
C PRO A 242 1.95 12.50 3.12
N ILE A 243 1.18 13.47 3.64
CA ILE A 243 1.70 14.42 4.64
C ILE A 243 2.03 13.72 5.95
N ILE A 244 1.16 12.83 6.44
CA ILE A 244 1.44 12.01 7.63
C ILE A 244 2.74 11.22 7.46
N VAL A 245 2.91 10.55 6.32
CA VAL A 245 4.10 9.74 6.02
C VAL A 245 5.36 10.61 6.00
N ILE A 246 5.31 11.80 5.41
CA ILE A 246 6.47 12.72 5.37
C ILE A 246 6.82 13.25 6.77
N TYR A 247 5.82 13.61 7.59
CA TYR A 247 6.05 14.07 8.96
C TYR A 247 6.58 12.96 9.88
N THR A 248 6.14 11.71 9.68
CA THR A 248 6.62 10.56 10.44
C THR A 248 8.02 10.13 9.99
N GLY A 249 8.34 10.25 8.71
CA GLY A 249 9.63 9.84 8.13
C GLY A 249 10.76 10.86 8.29
N THR A 250 10.46 12.05 8.79
CA THR A 250 11.43 13.14 8.98
C THR A 250 11.53 13.53 10.46
N ALA A 251 12.53 14.34 10.82
CA ALA A 251 12.68 14.85 12.18
C ALA A 251 11.56 15.81 12.62
N LEU A 252 10.62 16.16 11.73
CA LEU A 252 9.52 17.12 11.95
C LEU A 252 8.33 16.52 12.71
N ARG A 253 8.54 15.54 13.60
CA ARG A 253 7.48 14.75 14.24
C ARG A 253 6.60 15.59 15.19
N ASN A 254 5.68 16.36 14.64
CA ASN A 254 4.71 17.18 15.35
C ASN A 254 3.31 17.01 14.74
N GLN A 255 2.43 16.38 15.51
CA GLN A 255 1.07 16.02 15.09
C GLN A 255 0.21 17.25 14.78
N PHE A 256 0.38 18.35 15.55
CA PHE A 256 -0.39 19.57 15.34
C PHE A 256 -0.07 20.20 13.98
N PHE A 257 1.23 20.38 13.68
CA PHE A 257 1.65 20.90 12.39
C PHE A 257 1.29 19.98 11.22
N CYS A 258 1.32 18.67 11.42
CA CYS A 258 0.88 17.69 10.42
C CYS A 258 -0.60 17.90 10.04
N VAL A 259 -1.50 17.96 11.04
CA VAL A 259 -2.94 18.17 10.79
C VAL A 259 -3.22 19.52 10.13
N VAL A 260 -2.57 20.59 10.63
CA VAL A 260 -2.72 21.94 10.05
C VAL A 260 -2.25 21.97 8.60
N THR A 261 -1.08 21.39 8.31
CA THR A 261 -0.52 21.33 6.95
C THR A 261 -1.41 20.52 6.02
N ALA A 262 -1.97 19.39 6.50
CA ALA A 262 -2.90 18.58 5.73
C ALA A 262 -4.20 19.33 5.39
N LEU A 263 -4.79 20.02 6.37
CA LEU A 263 -6.02 20.79 6.16
C LEU A 263 -5.79 21.98 5.23
N ILE A 264 -4.74 22.79 5.45
CA ILE A 264 -4.42 23.94 4.61
C ILE A 264 -4.15 23.50 3.18
N SER A 265 -3.31 22.48 2.98
CA SER A 265 -2.99 21.95 1.65
C SER A 265 -4.24 21.43 0.94
N SER A 266 -5.15 20.78 1.67
CA SER A 266 -6.42 20.28 1.12
C SER A 266 -7.34 21.42 0.69
N ILE A 267 -7.47 22.47 1.51
CA ILE A 267 -8.29 23.65 1.18
C ILE A 267 -7.73 24.36 -0.05
N LEU A 268 -6.41 24.55 -0.11
CA LEU A 268 -5.75 25.16 -1.26
C LEU A 268 -5.97 24.36 -2.54
N LEU A 269 -5.74 23.04 -2.52
CA LEU A 269 -5.93 22.17 -3.68
C LEU A 269 -7.40 22.09 -4.12
N HIS A 270 -8.34 22.08 -3.18
CA HIS A 270 -9.76 22.12 -3.47
C HIS A 270 -10.14 23.39 -4.26
N HIS A 271 -9.69 24.56 -3.81
CA HIS A 271 -10.06 25.84 -4.43
C HIS A 271 -9.28 26.13 -5.71
N LEU A 272 -7.97 25.87 -5.72
CA LEU A 272 -7.08 26.22 -6.83
C LEU A 272 -7.16 25.20 -7.97
N PHE A 273 -7.30 23.91 -7.67
CA PHE A 273 -7.26 22.86 -8.68
C PHE A 273 -8.64 22.22 -8.89
N GLU A 274 -9.22 21.60 -7.86
CA GLU A 274 -10.47 20.83 -7.99
C GLU A 274 -11.63 21.67 -8.53
N LYS A 275 -11.95 22.77 -7.85
CA LYS A 275 -13.04 23.67 -8.24
C LYS A 275 -12.80 24.30 -9.62
N HIS A 276 -11.55 24.61 -9.95
CA HIS A 276 -11.18 25.22 -11.22
C HIS A 276 -11.47 24.29 -12.40
N TYR A 277 -10.93 23.06 -12.41
CA TYR A 277 -11.17 22.16 -13.53
C TYR A 277 -12.63 21.67 -13.60
N LEU A 278 -13.31 21.55 -12.44
CA LEU A 278 -14.71 21.14 -12.40
C LEU A 278 -15.63 22.17 -13.06
N THR A 279 -15.40 23.46 -12.79
CA THR A 279 -16.27 24.55 -13.23
C THR A 279 -15.91 25.12 -14.59
N ARG A 280 -14.60 25.25 -14.90
CA ARG A 280 -14.14 26.00 -16.08
C ARG A 280 -13.75 25.15 -17.27
N LEU A 281 -13.35 23.89 -17.06
CA LEU A 281 -12.85 23.05 -18.15
C LEU A 281 -13.95 22.17 -18.77
N GLY A 282 -13.99 22.19 -20.11
CA GLY A 282 -14.79 21.29 -20.94
C GLY A 282 -14.20 19.86 -21.03
N THR A 283 -14.83 19.00 -21.82
CA THR A 283 -14.43 17.58 -21.96
C THR A 283 -12.99 17.41 -22.48
N ARG A 284 -12.66 18.06 -23.60
CA ARG A 284 -11.35 17.98 -24.27
C ARG A 284 -10.17 18.38 -23.37
N PRO A 285 -10.13 19.57 -22.74
CA PRO A 285 -9.00 19.97 -21.90
C PRO A 285 -8.84 19.06 -20.67
N ILE A 286 -9.92 18.47 -20.15
CA ILE A 286 -9.82 17.53 -19.03
C ILE A 286 -9.16 16.23 -19.46
N ILE A 287 -9.52 15.70 -20.63
CA ILE A 287 -8.86 14.50 -21.17
C ILE A 287 -7.37 14.74 -21.38
N LEU A 288 -7.02 15.90 -21.95
CA LEU A 288 -5.62 16.31 -22.14
C LEU A 288 -4.89 16.47 -20.80
N LEU A 289 -5.53 17.06 -19.79
CA LEU A 289 -4.97 17.20 -18.44
C LEU A 289 -4.70 15.83 -17.80
N ILE A 290 -5.65 14.90 -17.90
CA ILE A 290 -5.49 13.54 -17.38
C ILE A 290 -4.33 12.83 -18.09
N LEU A 291 -4.26 12.91 -19.42
CA LEU A 291 -3.18 12.32 -20.20
C LEU A 291 -1.82 12.93 -19.86
N ALA A 292 -1.76 14.25 -19.72
CA ALA A 292 -0.55 14.98 -19.34
C ALA A 292 -0.08 14.58 -17.93
N LEU A 293 -0.99 14.48 -16.96
CA LEU A 293 -0.64 14.05 -15.60
C LEU A 293 -0.21 12.58 -15.57
N PHE A 294 -0.87 11.71 -16.32
CA PHE A 294 -0.51 10.29 -16.40
C PHE A 294 0.89 10.10 -17.02
N THR A 295 1.15 10.76 -18.14
CA THR A 295 2.47 10.73 -18.81
C THR A 295 3.56 11.37 -17.97
N ALA A 296 3.28 12.50 -17.30
CA ALA A 296 4.22 13.13 -16.36
C ALA A 296 4.56 12.20 -15.19
N ASN A 297 3.58 11.48 -14.65
CA ASN A 297 3.83 10.49 -13.61
C ASN A 297 4.74 9.36 -14.11
N LEU A 298 4.44 8.76 -15.27
CA LEU A 298 5.28 7.71 -15.86
C LEU A 298 6.71 8.21 -16.12
N PHE A 299 6.84 9.41 -16.68
CA PHE A 299 8.13 10.04 -16.89
C PHE A 299 8.87 10.25 -15.57
N LEU A 300 8.19 10.70 -14.52
CA LEU A 300 8.79 10.91 -13.20
C LEU A 300 9.36 9.60 -12.62
N GLN A 301 8.64 8.48 -12.77
CA GLN A 301 9.12 7.16 -12.31
C GLN A 301 10.48 6.79 -12.93
N PHE A 302 10.68 7.12 -14.21
CA PHE A 302 11.94 6.88 -14.92
C PHE A 302 12.98 7.95 -14.59
N SER A 303 12.58 9.22 -14.60
CA SER A 303 13.44 10.40 -14.43
C SER A 303 14.21 10.35 -13.12
N VAL A 304 13.54 10.00 -12.01
CA VAL A 304 14.15 9.91 -10.67
C VAL A 304 15.37 8.99 -10.65
N ARG A 305 15.38 7.93 -11.46
CA ARG A 305 16.49 6.96 -11.50
C ARG A 305 17.52 7.25 -12.59
N ALA A 306 17.08 7.72 -13.75
CA ALA A 306 17.96 7.91 -14.90
C ALA A 306 18.68 9.26 -14.91
N HIS A 307 18.04 10.31 -14.37
CA HIS A 307 18.51 11.68 -14.56
C HIS A 307 19.36 12.17 -13.40
N THR A 308 20.46 12.86 -13.70
CA THR A 308 21.37 13.44 -12.69
C THR A 308 20.75 14.58 -11.88
N PHE A 309 19.64 15.14 -12.37
CA PHE A 309 18.89 16.21 -11.68
C PHE A 309 18.51 15.83 -10.24
N TRP A 310 18.14 14.58 -10.03
CA TRP A 310 17.67 14.04 -8.77
C TRP A 310 18.80 13.61 -7.83
N LYS A 311 20.04 13.54 -8.33
CA LYS A 311 21.17 13.16 -7.50
C LYS A 311 21.50 14.29 -6.52
N PRO A 312 21.58 14.00 -5.21
CA PRO A 312 22.00 15.00 -4.24
C PRO A 312 23.40 15.50 -4.58
N LYS A 313 23.58 16.82 -4.61
CA LYS A 313 24.88 17.44 -4.78
C LYS A 313 25.48 17.66 -3.39
N TYR A 314 26.47 16.85 -3.05
CA TYR A 314 27.19 16.99 -1.80
C TYR A 314 28.36 17.97 -1.95
N THR A 315 28.77 18.60 -0.84
CA THR A 315 30.08 19.26 -0.78
C THR A 315 31.17 18.22 -0.99
N LYS A 316 32.35 18.65 -1.47
CA LYS A 316 33.44 17.73 -1.79
C LYS A 316 33.80 16.80 -0.62
N ASP A 317 33.87 17.33 0.59
CA ASP A 317 34.17 16.55 1.80
C ASP A 317 33.11 15.49 2.11
N VAL A 318 31.83 15.83 1.95
CA VAL A 318 30.71 14.89 2.17
C VAL A 318 30.68 13.86 1.05
N GLN A 319 30.93 14.26 -0.20
CA GLN A 319 31.06 13.33 -1.33
C GLN A 319 32.20 12.34 -1.08
N ASP A 320 33.35 12.78 -0.58
CA ASP A 320 34.47 11.89 -0.25
C ASP A 320 34.14 10.92 0.91
N ILE A 321 33.31 11.33 1.88
CA ILE A 321 32.79 10.42 2.93
C ILE A 321 31.81 9.42 2.33
N VAL A 322 30.87 9.90 1.51
CA VAL A 322 29.86 9.07 0.84
C VAL A 322 30.52 8.06 -0.09
N ASP A 323 31.52 8.46 -0.88
CA ASP A 323 32.26 7.59 -1.80
C ASP A 323 33.10 6.57 -1.02
N ARG A 324 33.72 6.97 0.10
CA ARG A 324 34.40 6.01 1.00
C ARG A 324 33.43 5.00 1.59
N ASN A 325 32.28 5.45 2.10
CA ASN A 325 31.24 4.56 2.61
C ASN A 325 30.65 3.69 1.50
N MET A 326 30.48 4.22 0.29
CA MET A 326 30.00 3.47 -0.87
C MET A 326 31.02 2.43 -1.32
N ARG A 327 32.33 2.69 -1.22
CA ARG A 327 33.38 1.66 -1.41
C ARG A 327 33.38 0.61 -0.31
N LEU A 328 32.93 0.94 0.90
CA LEU A 328 32.68 -0.04 1.97
C LEU A 328 31.36 -0.81 1.77
N LEU A 329 30.42 -0.24 0.99
CA LEU A 329 29.14 -0.83 0.60
C LEU A 329 29.18 -1.49 -0.78
N GLU A 330 30.28 -1.36 -1.54
CA GLU A 330 30.54 -2.15 -2.74
C GLU A 330 30.30 -3.58 -2.30
N ARG A 331 29.27 -4.18 -2.91
CA ARG A 331 28.69 -5.47 -2.57
C ARG A 331 29.76 -6.35 -1.91
N SER A 332 29.74 -6.49 -0.60
CA SER A 332 30.47 -7.53 0.13
C SER A 332 30.23 -8.92 -0.48
N TRP A 333 29.15 -9.06 -1.25
CA TRP A 333 28.74 -10.18 -2.09
C TRP A 333 29.56 -10.41 -3.38
N SER A 334 30.25 -9.39 -3.93
CA SER A 334 31.22 -9.64 -5.00
C SER A 334 32.46 -10.21 -4.35
N VAL A 335 32.50 -11.54 -4.25
CA VAL A 335 33.74 -12.27 -3.99
C VAL A 335 34.79 -11.66 -4.90
N ARG A 336 35.89 -11.15 -4.33
CA ARG A 336 37.06 -10.85 -5.15
C ARG A 336 37.49 -12.18 -5.74
N ASP A 337 37.19 -12.38 -7.02
CA ASP A 337 37.52 -13.59 -7.78
C ASP A 337 39.01 -13.95 -7.65
N ASP A 338 39.85 -12.98 -7.31
CA ASP A 338 41.31 -13.09 -7.24
C ASP A 338 41.85 -14.12 -6.22
N THR A 339 41.05 -14.58 -5.25
CA THR A 339 41.53 -15.50 -4.19
C THR A 339 40.81 -16.83 -4.08
N CYS A 340 39.76 -17.03 -4.89
CA CYS A 340 38.95 -18.23 -4.84
C CYS A 340 39.45 -19.29 -5.83
N ILE A 341 39.62 -20.54 -5.38
CA ILE A 341 40.17 -21.64 -6.21
C ILE A 341 39.08 -22.63 -6.65
N GLY A 342 37.83 -22.47 -6.17
CA GLY A 342 36.74 -23.41 -6.43
C GLY A 342 35.81 -22.99 -7.57
N ASP A 343 35.41 -23.95 -8.41
CA ASP A 343 34.33 -23.76 -9.38
C ASP A 343 32.98 -23.53 -8.68
N LYS A 344 32.13 -22.72 -9.29
CA LYS A 344 30.79 -22.44 -8.78
C LYS A 344 29.97 -23.74 -8.70
N LEU A 345 29.45 -24.06 -7.52
CA LEU A 345 28.57 -25.21 -7.32
C LEU A 345 27.21 -24.93 -7.97
N GLU A 346 26.86 -25.71 -8.99
CA GLU A 346 25.54 -25.70 -9.62
C GLU A 346 24.69 -26.85 -9.07
N TYR A 347 23.52 -26.52 -8.52
CA TYR A 347 22.53 -27.50 -8.08
C TYR A 347 21.20 -27.28 -8.82
N PRO A 348 20.52 -28.35 -9.23
CA PRO A 348 19.20 -28.23 -9.83
C PRO A 348 18.21 -27.72 -8.77
N ASN A 349 17.46 -26.66 -9.12
CA ASN A 349 16.35 -26.07 -8.35
C ASN A 349 16.70 -25.17 -7.16
N ILE A 350 17.97 -24.78 -6.97
CA ILE A 350 18.31 -23.77 -5.95
C ILE A 350 19.49 -22.88 -6.35
N ASP A 351 19.37 -21.58 -6.08
CA ASP A 351 20.43 -20.62 -6.37
C ASP A 351 21.49 -20.63 -5.26
N VAL A 352 22.70 -21.08 -5.62
CA VAL A 352 23.91 -20.87 -4.82
C VAL A 352 24.40 -19.46 -5.10
N LEU A 353 24.22 -18.57 -4.13
CA LEU A 353 24.54 -17.15 -4.24
C LEU A 353 26.05 -16.93 -4.29
N ALA A 354 26.81 -17.67 -3.49
CA ALA A 354 28.26 -17.70 -3.54
C ALA A 354 28.80 -19.02 -2.98
N TYR A 355 29.88 -19.49 -3.58
CA TYR A 355 30.70 -20.57 -3.05
C TYR A 355 32.15 -20.14 -3.15
N CYS A 356 32.93 -20.38 -2.10
CA CYS A 356 34.36 -20.26 -2.22
C CYS A 356 35.13 -21.34 -1.46
N HIS A 357 36.22 -21.78 -2.09
CA HIS A 357 37.25 -22.61 -1.48
C HIS A 357 38.58 -21.87 -1.60
N TYR A 358 39.18 -21.57 -0.44
CA TYR A 358 40.38 -20.76 -0.35
C TYR A 358 41.64 -21.63 -0.40
N PRO A 359 42.79 -21.06 -0.81
CA PRO A 359 44.08 -21.74 -0.73
C PRO A 359 44.40 -22.21 0.68
N LYS A 360 45.06 -23.37 0.77
CA LYS A 360 45.47 -23.96 2.04
C LYS A 360 46.43 -23.05 2.78
N GLY A 361 46.22 -22.94 4.09
CA GLY A 361 47.10 -22.24 5.00
C GLY A 361 48.16 -23.15 5.60
N LEU A 362 48.83 -22.66 6.65
CA LEU A 362 49.87 -23.37 7.41
C LEU A 362 49.30 -24.15 8.61
N GLY A 363 47.99 -24.08 8.84
CA GLY A 363 47.32 -24.71 9.98
C GLY A 363 46.84 -26.12 9.72
N ASN A 364 46.31 -26.75 10.78
CA ASN A 364 45.74 -28.10 10.75
C ASN A 364 44.22 -28.13 10.86
N VAL A 365 43.57 -27.03 11.26
CA VAL A 365 42.11 -26.93 11.46
C VAL A 365 41.40 -26.65 10.14
N SER A 366 40.37 -27.44 9.83
CA SER A 366 39.46 -27.23 8.70
C SER A 366 38.25 -26.41 9.12
N ILE A 367 37.90 -25.40 8.31
CA ILE A 367 36.86 -24.42 8.63
C ILE A 367 35.84 -24.38 7.51
N MET A 368 34.56 -24.38 7.88
CA MET A 368 33.46 -24.19 6.95
C MET A 368 32.52 -23.12 7.47
N MET A 369 32.03 -22.27 6.57
CA MET A 369 30.95 -21.34 6.85
C MET A 369 29.77 -21.58 5.91
N MET A 370 28.55 -21.61 6.44
CA MET A 370 27.33 -21.84 5.67
C MET A 370 26.17 -20.98 6.14
N GLY A 371 25.21 -20.73 5.24
CA GLY A 371 24.00 -19.96 5.54
C GLY A 371 23.41 -19.32 4.30
N ASN A 372 22.62 -18.26 4.48
CA ASN A 372 22.06 -17.51 3.36
C ASN A 372 23.05 -16.47 2.83
N SER A 373 22.54 -15.46 2.14
CA SER A 373 23.38 -14.40 1.61
C SER A 373 24.34 -13.86 2.69
N TYR A 374 23.91 -13.73 3.96
CA TYR A 374 24.67 -13.06 5.03
C TYR A 374 26.09 -13.58 5.20
N VAL A 375 26.34 -14.85 4.91
CA VAL A 375 27.67 -15.48 4.87
C VAL A 375 28.69 -14.61 4.14
N GLN A 376 28.30 -14.00 3.01
CA GLN A 376 29.20 -13.21 2.17
C GLN A 376 29.71 -11.94 2.87
N ASN A 377 28.99 -11.42 3.87
CA ASN A 377 29.45 -10.28 4.67
C ASN A 377 30.51 -10.66 5.70
N PHE A 378 30.53 -11.92 6.13
CA PHE A 378 31.36 -12.39 7.23
C PHE A 378 32.54 -13.24 6.78
N ASP A 379 32.62 -13.58 5.49
CA ASP A 379 33.63 -14.50 4.97
C ASP A 379 35.06 -13.99 5.15
N ASP A 380 35.36 -12.82 4.58
CA ASP A 380 36.67 -12.20 4.71
C ASP A 380 37.02 -11.81 6.17
N PRO A 381 36.13 -11.15 6.94
CA PRO A 381 36.41 -10.83 8.34
C PRO A 381 36.73 -12.05 9.20
N ILE A 382 35.94 -13.12 9.10
CA ILE A 382 36.15 -14.34 9.90
C ILE A 382 37.45 -15.03 9.47
N ARG A 383 37.67 -15.20 8.16
CA ARG A 383 38.91 -15.81 7.62
C ARG A 383 40.16 -15.05 8.05
N ALA A 384 40.11 -13.71 8.04
CA ALA A 384 41.24 -12.86 8.42
C ALA A 384 41.72 -13.10 9.86
N HIS A 385 40.82 -13.43 10.79
CA HIS A 385 41.17 -13.75 12.19
C HIS A 385 41.99 -15.03 12.33
N PHE A 386 41.90 -15.95 11.36
CA PHE A 386 42.71 -17.16 11.38
C PHE A 386 44.12 -16.92 10.82
N HIS A 387 44.45 -15.75 10.27
CA HIS A 387 45.79 -15.42 9.76
C HIS A 387 46.41 -16.50 8.85
N ASN A 388 45.61 -17.13 7.97
CA ASN A 388 46.00 -18.28 7.14
C ASN A 388 46.47 -19.52 7.93
N ASN A 389 46.04 -19.67 9.19
CA ASN A 389 46.31 -20.83 10.04
C ASN A 389 45.15 -21.84 10.01
N TYR A 390 44.83 -22.35 8.82
CA TYR A 390 43.81 -23.38 8.59
C TYR A 390 44.30 -24.37 7.51
N SER A 391 43.83 -25.62 7.56
CA SER A 391 44.15 -26.65 6.57
C SER A 391 43.23 -26.60 5.34
N ASP A 392 41.97 -26.23 5.56
CA ASP A 392 40.93 -26.03 4.53
C ASP A 392 39.98 -24.92 5.01
N TYR A 393 39.53 -24.05 4.10
CA TYR A 393 38.52 -23.03 4.41
C TYR A 393 37.52 -22.94 3.26
N ARG A 394 36.24 -23.17 3.57
CA ARG A 394 35.13 -23.15 2.61
C ARG A 394 33.99 -22.25 3.06
N SER A 395 33.38 -21.52 2.14
CA SER A 395 32.18 -20.71 2.40
C SER A 395 31.06 -21.03 1.41
N TYR A 396 29.83 -21.16 1.95
CA TYR A 396 28.62 -21.50 1.20
C TYR A 396 27.50 -20.51 1.53
N ALA A 397 27.09 -19.73 0.55
CA ALA A 397 25.92 -18.86 0.63
C ALA A 397 24.83 -19.40 -0.29
N ILE A 398 23.79 -20.00 0.30
CA ILE A 398 22.70 -20.65 -0.42
C ILE A 398 21.42 -19.85 -0.21
N LEU A 399 20.71 -19.50 -1.28
CA LEU A 399 19.46 -18.73 -1.18
C LEU A 399 18.45 -19.48 -0.28
N SER A 400 17.72 -18.73 0.56
CA SER A 400 16.71 -19.26 1.48
C SER A 400 17.23 -20.21 2.57
N ASN A 401 18.53 -20.32 2.79
CA ASN A 401 19.10 -21.15 3.85
C ASN A 401 19.00 -20.49 5.23
N LEU A 402 18.26 -21.09 6.15
CA LEU A 402 18.13 -20.62 7.53
C LEU A 402 19.12 -21.30 8.50
N GLY A 403 20.06 -22.09 7.97
CA GLY A 403 21.17 -22.70 8.69
C GLY A 403 20.80 -23.92 9.52
N THR A 404 19.73 -23.84 10.32
CA THR A 404 19.34 -24.90 11.28
C THR A 404 17.93 -25.44 11.08
N HIS A 405 17.05 -24.70 10.41
CA HIS A 405 15.65 -25.05 10.25
C HIS A 405 15.11 -24.62 8.87
N SER A 406 13.86 -24.95 8.57
CA SER A 406 13.22 -24.58 7.30
C SER A 406 11.76 -24.17 7.52
N VAL A 407 11.31 -23.18 6.75
CA VAL A 407 9.94 -22.61 6.81
C VAL A 407 9.22 -22.67 5.46
N SER A 408 9.96 -22.93 4.39
CA SER A 408 9.48 -23.05 3.02
C SER A 408 10.13 -24.26 2.32
N SER A 409 9.51 -24.72 1.23
CA SER A 409 10.08 -25.78 0.39
C SER A 409 11.50 -25.47 -0.09
N ALA A 410 11.77 -24.22 -0.47
CA ALA A 410 13.09 -23.74 -0.87
C ALA A 410 14.11 -23.81 0.29
N SER A 411 13.73 -23.34 1.48
CA SER A 411 14.62 -23.40 2.66
C SER A 411 14.91 -24.83 3.12
N ARG A 412 14.00 -25.79 2.87
CA ARG A 412 14.23 -27.20 3.18
C ARG A 412 15.29 -27.80 2.26
N ILE A 413 15.20 -27.54 0.97
CA ILE A 413 16.20 -27.97 -0.02
C ILE A 413 17.57 -27.33 0.31
N ALA A 414 17.59 -26.05 0.68
CA ALA A 414 18.81 -25.35 1.10
C ALA A 414 19.47 -25.97 2.34
N LEU A 415 18.66 -26.36 3.32
CA LEU A 415 19.11 -27.01 4.55
C LEU A 415 19.68 -28.41 4.27
N GLU A 416 18.98 -29.22 3.47
CA GLU A 416 19.45 -30.55 3.06
C GLU A 416 20.78 -30.47 2.31
N MET A 417 20.93 -29.51 1.40
CA MET A 417 22.18 -29.25 0.69
C MET A 417 23.31 -28.89 1.65
N SER A 418 23.05 -27.99 2.61
CA SER A 418 24.04 -27.57 3.60
C SER A 418 24.53 -28.74 4.45
N TRP A 419 23.63 -29.60 4.89
CA TRP A 419 23.98 -30.80 5.64
C TRP A 419 24.80 -31.80 4.83
N ASN A 420 24.49 -31.98 3.54
CA ASN A 420 25.28 -32.84 2.66
C ASN A 420 26.73 -32.35 2.53
N GLU A 421 26.95 -31.05 2.38
CA GLU A 421 28.30 -30.47 2.29
C GLU A 421 29.06 -30.58 3.62
N VAL A 422 28.41 -30.35 4.75
CA VAL A 422 29.01 -30.58 6.08
C VAL A 422 29.37 -32.05 6.28
N ALA A 423 28.50 -32.99 5.88
CA ALA A 423 28.76 -34.42 6.01
C ALA A 423 29.91 -34.91 5.11
N LYS A 424 30.06 -34.31 3.94
CA LYS A 424 31.12 -34.61 2.97
C LYS A 424 32.49 -34.12 3.42
N HIS A 425 32.57 -32.89 3.92
CA HIS A 425 33.83 -32.23 4.24
C HIS A 425 34.25 -32.34 5.70
N LYS A 426 33.31 -32.59 6.62
CA LYS A 426 33.55 -32.80 8.06
C LYS A 426 34.50 -31.75 8.67
N PRO A 427 34.14 -30.46 8.60
CA PRO A 427 34.99 -29.39 9.11
C PRO A 427 35.16 -29.49 10.63
N ASP A 428 36.34 -29.14 11.12
CA ASP A 428 36.63 -29.05 12.56
C ASP A 428 35.87 -27.88 13.21
N VAL A 429 35.67 -26.79 12.45
CA VAL A 429 34.90 -25.60 12.87
C VAL A 429 33.85 -25.27 11.82
N LEU A 430 32.58 -25.22 12.25
CA LEU A 430 31.44 -24.86 11.40
C LEU A 430 30.79 -23.55 11.89
N PHE A 431 30.82 -22.52 11.05
CA PHE A 431 30.08 -21.28 11.25
C PHE A 431 28.74 -21.35 10.51
N ILE A 432 27.64 -21.11 11.22
CA ILE A 432 26.30 -21.02 10.65
C ILE A 432 25.83 -19.57 10.74
N VAL A 433 25.75 -18.90 9.59
CA VAL A 433 25.43 -17.47 9.50
C VAL A 433 24.21 -17.28 8.63
N ALA A 434 23.04 -17.23 9.27
CA ALA A 434 21.78 -17.00 8.60
C ALA A 434 20.95 -15.97 9.38
N ARG A 435 20.15 -15.20 8.64
CA ARG A 435 19.14 -14.31 9.20
C ARG A 435 17.78 -14.68 8.63
N GLU A 436 16.82 -14.87 9.51
CA GLU A 436 15.40 -15.08 9.19
C GLU A 436 14.76 -13.86 8.52
#